data_AF-A0A100WHW2-F1
#
_entry.id   AF-A0A100WHW2-F1
#
_cell.length_a   1.000
_cell.length_b   1.000
_cell.length_c   1.000
_cell.angle_alpha   90.00
_cell.angle_beta   90.00
_cell.angle_gamma   90.00
#
_symmetry.space_group_name_H-M   'P 1'
#
loop_
_entity.id
_entity.type
_entity.pdbx_description
1 polymer ?
#
loop_
_entity_poly.entity_id
_entity_poly.type
_entity_poly.pdbx_seq_one_letter_code
_entity_poly.pdbx_strand_id
1 'polypeptide(L)' 'MSSERLHNWSETATRLGGLSRTTVFALWKAGELGSVTIGSRRFSSDQQIRTYIARLESAQA' A
#
# COMPACT_ATOMS: atom_id res chain seq x y z
N MET A 1 -22.59 -2.06 -1.13
CA MET A 1 -21.58 -1.13 -1.67
C MET A 1 -20.32 -1.31 -0.84
N SER A 2 -19.25 -1.84 -1.42
CA SER A 2 -17.99 -2.05 -0.70
C SER A 2 -17.46 -0.70 -0.26
N SER A 3 -17.42 -0.46 1.05
CA SER A 3 -16.79 0.74 1.61
C SER A 3 -15.28 0.54 1.50
N GLU A 4 -14.66 1.07 0.44
CA GLU A 4 -13.21 1.02 0.26
C GLU A 4 -12.53 1.89 1.31
N ARG A 5 -11.86 1.24 2.28
CA ARG A 5 -11.10 1.95 3.29
C ARG A 5 -9.73 2.32 2.75
N LEU A 6 -9.38 3.59 2.94
CA LEU A 6 -8.07 4.13 2.65
C LEU A 6 -7.20 4.09 3.90
N HIS A 7 -5.98 3.61 3.72
CA HIS A 7 -5.00 3.40 4.78
C HIS A 7 -3.89 4.44 4.64
N ASN A 8 -3.56 5.09 5.75
CA ASN A 8 -2.38 5.94 5.78
C ASN A 8 -1.10 5.10 5.73
N TRP A 9 0.07 5.75 5.72
CA TRP A 9 1.35 5.04 5.63
C TRP A 9 1.57 4.04 6.75
N SER A 10 1.09 4.33 7.97
CA SER A 10 1.29 3.49 9.17
C SER A 10 0.40 2.25 9.11
N GLU A 11 -0.88 2.43 8.76
CA GLU A 11 -1.80 1.30 8.57
C GLU A 11 -1.38 0.40 7.40
N THR A 12 -0.92 1.03 6.30
CA THR A 12 -0.34 0.33 5.15
C THR A 12 0.87 -0.49 5.57
N ALA A 13 1.81 0.12 6.32
CA ALA A 13 3.00 -0.55 6.84
C ALA A 13 2.66 -1.78 7.68
N THR A 14 1.73 -1.65 8.63
CA THR A 14 1.28 -2.76 9.49
C THR A 14 0.70 -3.90 8.66
N ARG A 15 -0.13 -3.58 7.66
CA ARG A 15 -0.75 -4.59 6.78
C ARG A 15 0.25 -5.31 5.87
N LEU A 16 1.35 -4.65 5.53
CA LEU A 16 2.44 -5.22 4.72
C LEU A 16 3.47 -5.99 5.56
N GLY A 17 3.16 -6.32 6.82
CA GLY A 17 4.06 -7.06 7.70
C GLY A 17 4.92 -6.19 8.61
N GLY A 18 4.51 -4.94 8.88
CA GLY A 18 5.21 -4.04 9.79
C GLY A 18 6.38 -3.29 9.14
N LEU A 19 6.21 -2.83 7.89
CA LEU A 19 7.25 -2.10 7.16
C LEU A 19 7.56 -0.73 7.79
N SER A 20 8.76 -0.21 7.51
CA SER A 20 9.10 1.16 7.91
C SER A 20 8.36 2.20 7.06
N ARG A 21 8.17 3.42 7.61
CA ARG A 21 7.63 4.56 6.86
C ARG A 21 8.42 4.79 5.56
N THR A 22 9.74 4.77 5.63
CA THR A 22 10.62 5.01 4.49
C THR A 22 10.37 3.97 3.39
N THR A 23 10.19 2.71 3.76
CA THR A 23 9.88 1.62 2.82
C THR A 23 8.53 1.87 2.13
N VAL A 24 7.48 2.21 2.87
CA VAL A 24 6.16 2.51 2.26
C VAL A 24 6.23 3.68 1.29
N PHE A 25 6.91 4.75 1.67
CA PHE A 25 7.09 5.91 0.77
C PHE A 25 7.97 5.59 -0.44
N ALA A 26 8.98 4.73 -0.29
CA ALA A 26 9.79 4.25 -1.40
C ALA A 26 8.95 3.40 -2.37
N LEU A 27 8.10 2.51 -1.87
CA LEU A 27 7.19 1.70 -2.68
C LEU A 27 6.18 2.56 -3.45
N TRP A 28 5.62 3.58 -2.80
CA TRP A 28 4.76 4.56 -3.48
C TRP A 28 5.51 5.37 -4.53
N LYS A 29 6.77 5.75 -4.27
CA LYS A 29 7.61 6.48 -5.23
C LYS A 29 8.00 5.59 -6.42
N ALA A 30 8.27 4.32 -6.18
CA ALA A 30 8.60 3.34 -7.21
C ALA A 30 7.37 2.92 -8.05
N GLY A 31 6.16 3.14 -7.55
CA GLY A 31 4.93 2.70 -8.21
C GLY A 31 4.60 1.21 -7.98
N GLU A 32 5.40 0.53 -7.17
CA GLU A 32 5.20 -0.88 -6.78
C GLU A 32 3.92 -1.03 -5.94
N LEU A 33 3.72 -0.12 -4.99
CA LEU A 33 2.51 -0.07 -4.17
C LEU A 33 1.56 1.00 -4.71
N GLY A 34 0.35 0.58 -5.04
CA GLY A 34 -0.71 1.49 -5.45
C GLY A 34 -0.96 2.54 -4.38
N SER A 35 -0.98 3.81 -4.78
CA SER A 35 -1.33 4.92 -3.91
C SER A 35 -2.34 5.85 -4.56
N VAL A 36 -3.20 6.44 -3.73
CA VAL A 36 -4.08 7.55 -4.07
C VAL A 36 -3.62 8.77 -3.28
N THR A 37 -3.51 9.90 -3.97
CA THR A 37 -3.17 11.18 -3.33
C THR A 37 -4.45 11.92 -2.99
N ILE A 38 -4.64 12.24 -1.72
CA ILE A 38 -5.75 13.04 -1.23
C ILE A 38 -5.16 14.29 -0.58
N GLY A 39 -5.37 15.44 -1.24
CA GLY A 39 -4.71 16.69 -0.88
C GLY A 39 -3.18 16.53 -0.96
N SER A 40 -2.48 16.71 0.15
CA SER A 40 -1.02 16.59 0.25
C SER A 40 -0.53 15.24 0.78
N ARG A 41 -1.43 14.28 1.01
CA ARG A 41 -1.11 12.99 1.64
C ARG A 41 -1.41 11.82 0.70
N ARG A 42 -0.57 10.79 0.76
CA ARG A 42 -0.76 9.53 0.04
C ARG A 42 -1.38 8.47 0.96
N PHE A 43 -2.28 7.69 0.39
CA PHE A 43 -2.98 6.60 1.03
C PHE A 43 -2.99 5.39 0.09
N SER A 44 -3.14 4.19 0.65
CA SER A 44 -3.37 2.98 -0.15
C SER A 44 -4.74 2.43 0.19
N SER A 45 -5.50 1.97 -0.79
CA SER A 45 -6.76 1.25 -0.53
C SER A 45 -6.51 -0.21 -0.16
N ASP A 46 -7.49 -0.84 0.48
CA ASP A 46 -7.48 -2.30 0.71
C ASP A 46 -7.22 -3.09 -0.57
N GLN A 47 -7.77 -2.65 -1.70
CA GLN A 47 -7.56 -3.30 -2.98
C GLN A 47 -6.11 -3.16 -3.45
N GLN A 48 -5.54 -1.96 -3.37
CA GLN A 48 -4.15 -1.70 -3.76
C GLN A 48 -3.16 -2.53 -2.93
N ILE A 49 -3.40 -2.65 -1.62
CA ILE A 49 -2.59 -3.49 -0.72
C ILE A 49 -2.70 -4.96 -1.12
N ARG A 50 -3.92 -5.48 -1.34
CA ARG A 50 -4.11 -6.88 -1.75
C ARG A 50 -3.46 -7.19 -3.09
N THR A 51 -3.60 -6.29 -4.07
CA THR A 51 -2.93 -6.45 -5.37
C THR A 51 -1.42 -6.48 -5.22
N TYR A 52 -0.85 -5.64 -4.36
CA TYR A 52 0.59 -5.65 -4.10
C TYR A 52 1.05 -6.96 -3.45
N ILE A 53 0.34 -7.46 -2.43
CA ILE A 53 0.66 -8.74 -1.78
C ILE A 53 0.57 -9.90 -2.78
N ALA A 54 -0.50 -9.98 -3.57
CA ALA A 54 -0.66 -11.03 -4.56
C ALA A 54 0.45 -11.03 -5.62
N ARG A 55 0.95 -9.84 -6.02
CA ARG A 55 2.11 -9.71 -6.91
C ARG A 55 3.39 -10.22 -6.27
N LEU A 56 3.63 -9.91 -5.00
CA LEU A 56 4.79 -10.41 -4.26
C LEU A 56 4.76 -11.94 -4.15
N GLU A 57 3.62 -12.51 -3.77
CA GLU A 57 3.43 -13.96 -3.69
C GLU A 57 3.67 -14.64 -5.05
N SER A 58 3.22 -14.02 -6.15
CA SER A 58 3.45 -14.53 -7.51
C SER A 58 4.90 -14.40 -7.98
N ALA A 59 5.63 -13.40 -7.51
CA ALA A 59 7.04 -13.18 -7.86
C ALA A 59 8.01 -14.06 -7.05
N GLN A 60 7.57 -14.57 -5.89
CA GLN A 60 8.34 -15.48 -5.05
C GLN A 60 8.10 -16.97 -5.36
N ALA A 61 7.23 -17.29 -6.31
CA ALA A 61 6.90 -18.65 -6.77
C ALA A 61 7.66 -19.01 -8.07
#